data_AF-A0A1H3EIG9-F1
#
_entry.id   AF-A0A1H3EIG9-F1
#
_cell.length_a   1.000
_cell.length_b   1.000
_cell.length_c   1.000
_cell.angle_alpha   90.00
_cell.angle_beta   90.00
_cell.angle_gamma   90.00
#
_symmetry.space_group_name_H-M   'P 1'
#
loop_
_entity.id
_entity.type
_entity.pdbx_description
1 polymer ?
#
loop_
_entity_poly.entity_id
_entity_poly.type
_entity_poly.pdbx_seq_one_letter_code
_entity_poly.pdbx_strand_id
1 'polypeptide(L)'
;MQPARLDLPVIPGTTTRQPLLLMQPSYLYKPIAAIQRTAPLLITVPGHGLPSEWPVWFEDVVGWSELRSDKTRQPFRIARTVDADTIELNGLNGLNQKASGGVLVYQPPVDLTGCTGLLRITSKDGAVLDLTTENGGLLIQGPGQLLVVITPAQADVLALARSDYWLDLTMSDGSVMRWLQGDVVVGTGGAHGC
;
A
#
# COMPACT_ATOMS: atom_id res chain seq x y z
N MET A 1 -2.47 15.21 -11.43
CA MET A 1 -2.92 13.90 -10.92
C MET A 1 -4.32 14.09 -10.36
N GLN A 2 -5.27 13.20 -10.70
CA GLN A 2 -6.56 13.18 -10.00
C GLN A 2 -6.36 12.42 -8.68
N PRO A 3 -6.76 12.97 -7.52
CA PRO A 3 -6.61 12.27 -6.26
C PRO A 3 -7.46 11.00 -6.23
N ALA A 4 -6.90 9.93 -5.68
CA ALA A 4 -7.65 8.70 -5.50
C ALA A 4 -8.73 8.89 -4.43
N ARG A 5 -9.87 8.21 -4.60
CA ARG A 5 -10.94 8.19 -3.61
C ARG A 5 -10.85 6.92 -2.79
N LEU A 6 -10.64 7.06 -1.49
CA LEU A 6 -10.54 5.96 -0.54
C LEU A 6 -11.30 6.33 0.72
N ASP A 7 -12.07 5.41 1.27
CA ASP A 7 -12.71 5.62 2.57
C ASP A 7 -11.71 5.37 3.70
N LEU A 8 -11.75 6.21 4.74
CA LEU A 8 -10.90 6.08 5.91
C LEU A 8 -11.67 5.42 7.05
N PRO A 9 -11.45 4.12 7.33
CA PRO A 9 -12.18 3.44 8.38
C PRO A 9 -11.69 3.87 9.77
N VAL A 10 -12.64 4.16 10.65
CA VAL A 10 -12.39 4.42 12.08
C VAL A 10 -13.27 3.53 12.93
N ILE A 11 -12.70 3.01 14.02
CA ILE A 11 -13.42 2.23 15.02
C ILE A 11 -13.25 2.94 16.37
N PRO A 12 -14.36 3.40 17.00
CA PRO A 12 -14.33 4.05 18.32
C PRO A 12 -13.52 3.25 19.34
N GLY A 13 -12.77 3.95 20.20
CA GLY A 13 -11.99 3.36 21.29
C GLY A 13 -10.74 2.60 20.84
N THR A 14 -10.41 2.58 19.54
CA THR A 14 -9.23 1.86 19.01
C THR A 14 -8.28 2.77 18.25
N THR A 15 -7.02 2.35 18.14
CA THR A 15 -6.07 3.05 17.27
C THR A 15 -6.26 2.57 15.83
N THR A 16 -6.66 3.45 14.91
CA THR A 16 -6.62 3.14 13.48
C THR A 16 -5.19 3.22 12.97
N ARG A 17 -4.77 2.18 12.26
CA ARG A 17 -3.52 2.12 11.50
C ARG A 17 -3.86 1.77 10.05
N GLN A 18 -3.95 2.79 9.20
CA GLN A 18 -4.28 2.62 7.80
C GLN A 18 -3.01 2.75 6.95
N PRO A 19 -2.44 1.64 6.44
CA PRO A 19 -1.32 1.72 5.52
C PRO A 19 -1.79 2.22 4.15
N LEU A 20 -0.97 3.04 3.51
CA LEU A 20 -1.17 3.60 2.19
C LEU A 20 0.08 3.33 1.35
N LEU A 21 -0.14 2.83 0.14
CA LEU A 21 0.91 2.50 -0.83
C LEU A 21 0.83 3.50 -1.98
N LEU A 22 1.80 4.41 -2.04
CA LEU A 22 1.89 5.51 -2.99
C LEU A 22 2.74 5.07 -4.17
N MET A 23 2.07 4.84 -5.29
CA MET A 23 2.65 4.29 -6.51
C MET A 23 2.79 5.36 -7.58
N GLN A 24 3.84 5.23 -8.40
CA GLN A 24 3.98 6.02 -9.63
C GLN A 24 3.07 5.44 -10.74
N PRO A 25 2.62 6.25 -11.71
CA PRO A 25 1.63 5.80 -12.70
C PRO A 25 2.19 4.80 -13.72
N SER A 26 3.50 4.76 -13.94
CA SER A 26 4.14 3.87 -14.90
C SER A 26 4.36 2.46 -14.33
N TYR A 27 4.33 1.46 -15.19
CA TYR A 27 4.72 0.10 -14.83
C TYR A 27 6.20 -0.12 -15.14
N LEU A 28 6.90 -0.80 -14.23
CA LEU A 28 8.20 -1.41 -14.46
C LEU A 28 8.06 -2.91 -14.69
N TYR A 29 8.98 -3.43 -15.50
CA TYR A 29 9.02 -4.81 -15.94
C TYR A 29 10.42 -5.35 -15.63
N LYS A 30 10.50 -6.38 -14.78
CA LYS A 30 11.77 -6.98 -14.38
C LYS A 30 11.76 -8.48 -14.71
N PRO A 31 12.73 -8.97 -15.49
CA PRO A 31 12.77 -10.38 -15.88
C PRO A 31 12.96 -11.27 -14.65
N ILE A 32 12.21 -12.37 -14.58
CA ILE A 32 12.34 -13.35 -13.52
C ILE A 32 13.53 -14.26 -13.84
N ALA A 33 14.53 -14.29 -12.96
CA ALA A 33 15.70 -15.14 -13.11
C ALA A 33 15.43 -16.57 -12.63
N ALA A 34 14.67 -16.74 -11.54
CA ALA A 34 14.27 -18.05 -11.03
C ALA A 34 12.95 -18.00 -10.27
N ILE A 35 12.10 -19.02 -10.48
CA ILE A 35 10.94 -19.32 -9.63
C ILE A 35 11.33 -20.53 -8.80
N GLN A 36 11.59 -20.34 -7.51
CA GLN A 36 12.18 -21.37 -6.66
C GLN A 36 11.10 -22.35 -6.17
N ARG A 37 11.47 -23.62 -6.00
CA ARG A 37 10.58 -24.64 -5.45
C ARG A 37 10.61 -24.61 -3.92
N THR A 38 10.03 -23.56 -3.36
CA THR A 38 10.02 -23.26 -1.93
C THR A 38 8.59 -23.03 -1.42
N ALA A 39 8.40 -23.16 -0.11
CA ALA A 39 7.17 -22.82 0.58
C ALA A 39 7.53 -22.09 1.89
N PRO A 40 7.31 -20.77 1.99
CA PRO A 40 6.66 -19.92 0.98
C PRO A 40 7.47 -19.74 -0.31
N LEU A 41 6.79 -19.37 -1.39
CA LEU A 41 7.41 -19.23 -2.71
C LEU A 41 8.42 -18.07 -2.72
N LEU A 42 9.65 -18.38 -3.13
CA LEU A 42 10.70 -17.39 -3.41
C LEU A 42 10.88 -17.23 -4.92
N ILE A 43 11.06 -15.98 -5.36
CA ILE A 43 11.30 -15.63 -6.76
C ILE A 43 12.50 -14.70 -6.83
N THR A 44 13.49 -15.08 -7.62
CA THR A 44 14.69 -14.27 -7.86
C THR A 44 14.43 -13.34 -9.04
N VAL A 45 14.45 -12.04 -8.77
CA VAL A 45 14.28 -10.93 -9.71
C VAL A 45 15.38 -9.89 -9.42
N PRO A 46 16.53 -9.97 -10.11
CA PRO A 46 17.67 -9.12 -9.77
C PRO A 46 17.37 -7.61 -9.85
N GLY A 47 17.79 -6.86 -8.84
CA GLY A 47 17.64 -5.41 -8.76
C GLY A 47 16.18 -4.95 -8.93
N HIS A 48 15.24 -5.63 -8.25
CA HIS A 48 13.83 -5.29 -8.32
C HIS A 48 13.51 -3.95 -7.61
N GLY A 49 14.29 -3.55 -6.60
CA GLY A 49 14.15 -2.24 -5.95
C GLY A 49 12.79 -2.02 -5.27
N LEU A 50 12.10 -3.10 -4.89
CA LEU A 50 10.81 -3.03 -4.22
C LEU A 50 11.00 -2.80 -2.71
N PRO A 51 10.22 -1.93 -2.08
CA PRO A 51 10.03 -1.98 -0.64
C PRO A 51 9.30 -3.27 -0.26
N SER A 52 9.37 -3.66 1.00
CA SER A 52 8.64 -4.84 1.48
C SER A 52 7.12 -4.60 1.42
N GLU A 53 6.33 -5.66 1.31
CA GLU A 53 4.85 -5.60 1.23
C GLU A 53 4.34 -4.74 0.07
N TRP A 54 4.85 -5.00 -1.15
CA TRP A 54 4.51 -4.22 -2.34
C TRP A 54 3.62 -4.96 -3.35
N PRO A 55 2.65 -4.28 -3.99
CA PRO A 55 1.78 -4.85 -5.02
C PRO A 55 2.52 -5.19 -6.30
N VAL A 56 2.35 -6.44 -6.75
CA VAL A 56 3.02 -6.98 -7.93
C VAL A 56 2.10 -7.90 -8.74
N TRP A 57 2.44 -8.05 -10.01
CA TRP A 57 1.88 -9.03 -10.95
C TRP A 57 3.01 -9.85 -11.60
N PHE A 58 2.65 -11.01 -12.14
CA PHE A 58 3.59 -11.92 -12.79
C PHE A 58 3.06 -12.27 -14.18
N GLU A 59 3.58 -11.61 -15.20
CA GLU A 59 3.18 -11.81 -16.59
C GLU A 59 4.09 -12.85 -17.26
N ASP A 60 3.58 -13.50 -18.31
CA ASP A 60 4.32 -14.47 -19.13
C ASP A 60 4.96 -15.67 -18.40
N VAL A 61 4.52 -15.97 -17.18
CA VAL A 61 4.90 -17.19 -16.46
C VAL A 61 4.30 -18.42 -17.15
N VAL A 62 5.15 -19.39 -17.45
CA VAL A 62 4.76 -20.68 -18.06
C VAL A 62 4.67 -21.74 -16.98
N GLY A 63 3.73 -22.69 -17.10
CA GLY A 63 3.66 -23.88 -16.25
C GLY A 63 3.00 -23.69 -14.88
N TRP A 64 2.55 -22.48 -14.52
CA TRP A 64 1.80 -22.24 -13.28
C TRP A 64 0.82 -21.06 -13.41
N SER A 65 -0.44 -21.37 -13.70
CA SER A 65 -1.48 -20.36 -13.97
C SER A 65 -1.91 -19.56 -12.74
N GLU A 66 -1.76 -20.11 -11.53
CA GLU A 66 -2.10 -19.41 -10.29
C GLU A 66 -1.08 -18.29 -9.98
N LEU A 67 0.20 -18.51 -10.26
CA LEU A 67 1.20 -17.45 -10.15
C LEU A 67 1.00 -16.37 -11.21
N ARG A 68 0.73 -16.79 -12.46
CA ARG A 68 0.54 -15.89 -13.60
C ARG A 68 -0.65 -14.95 -13.40
N SER A 69 -0.43 -13.65 -13.47
CA SER A 69 -1.46 -12.62 -13.36
C SER A 69 -1.32 -11.52 -14.39
N ASP A 70 -2.46 -11.13 -14.98
CA ASP A 70 -2.58 -9.99 -15.91
C ASP A 70 -2.95 -8.74 -15.12
N LYS A 71 -2.07 -7.74 -15.13
CA LYS A 71 -2.25 -6.49 -14.36
C LYS A 71 -3.55 -5.73 -14.67
N THR A 72 -4.13 -5.94 -15.85
CA THR A 72 -5.35 -5.25 -16.28
C THR A 72 -6.63 -6.01 -15.92
N ARG A 73 -6.52 -7.29 -15.54
CA ARG A 73 -7.67 -8.19 -15.35
C ARG A 73 -7.72 -8.88 -14.00
N GLN A 74 -6.59 -8.95 -13.31
CA GLN A 74 -6.44 -9.70 -12.06
C GLN A 74 -5.90 -8.81 -10.94
N PRO A 75 -6.28 -9.09 -9.68
CA PRO A 75 -5.74 -8.37 -8.54
C PRO A 75 -4.23 -8.59 -8.42
N PHE A 76 -3.55 -7.60 -7.83
CA PHE A 76 -2.14 -7.74 -7.46
C PHE A 76 -1.97 -8.77 -6.34
N ARG A 77 -0.73 -9.24 -6.20
CA ARG A 77 -0.26 -9.96 -5.01
C ARG A 77 0.63 -9.02 -4.19
N ILE A 78 0.64 -9.19 -2.88
CA ILE A 78 1.62 -8.49 -2.02
C ILE A 78 2.88 -9.35 -1.94
N ALA A 79 4.00 -8.77 -2.36
CA ALA A 79 5.31 -9.39 -2.28
C ALA A 79 6.11 -8.81 -1.12
N ARG A 80 6.75 -9.68 -0.36
CA ARG A 80 7.71 -9.30 0.68
C ARG A 80 9.11 -9.30 0.08
N THR A 81 9.88 -8.25 0.33
CA THR A 81 11.29 -8.20 -0.08
C THR A 81 12.11 -9.04 0.89
N VAL A 82 12.90 -9.99 0.38
CA VAL A 82 13.85 -10.78 1.17
C VAL A 82 15.22 -10.12 1.14
N ASP A 83 15.68 -9.77 -0.06
CA ASP A 83 16.93 -9.06 -0.32
C ASP A 83 16.82 -8.26 -1.62
N ALA A 84 17.92 -7.74 -2.16
CA ALA A 84 17.91 -6.89 -3.36
C ALA A 84 17.48 -7.61 -4.66
N ASP A 85 17.54 -8.94 -4.67
CA ASP A 85 17.33 -9.79 -5.84
C ASP A 85 16.23 -10.83 -5.62
N THR A 86 15.64 -10.91 -4.43
CA THR A 86 14.68 -11.98 -4.07
C THR A 86 13.46 -11.43 -3.36
N ILE A 87 12.29 -11.87 -3.82
CA ILE A 87 11.00 -11.61 -3.18
C ILE A 87 10.32 -12.90 -2.74
N GLU A 88 9.48 -12.81 -1.72
CA GLU A 88 8.66 -13.88 -1.16
C GLU A 88 7.17 -13.61 -1.44
N LEU A 89 6.45 -14.65 -1.88
CA LEU A 89 4.99 -14.66 -1.93
C LEU A 89 4.47 -15.65 -0.88
N ASN A 90 4.08 -15.11 0.29
CA ASN A 90 3.74 -15.94 1.44
C ASN A 90 2.54 -16.87 1.18
N GLY A 91 1.57 -16.41 0.39
CA GLY A 91 0.36 -17.16 0.07
C GLY A 91 0.50 -18.25 -1.00
N LEU A 92 1.70 -18.51 -1.52
CA LEU A 92 1.92 -19.53 -2.57
C LEU A 92 2.92 -20.60 -2.13
N ASN A 93 2.59 -21.86 -2.45
CA ASN A 93 3.45 -23.02 -2.25
C ASN A 93 4.04 -23.50 -3.59
N GLY A 94 5.35 -23.35 -3.76
CA GLY A 94 6.07 -23.68 -4.99
C GLY A 94 6.70 -25.08 -5.05
N LEU A 95 6.63 -25.90 -4.00
CA LEU A 95 7.44 -27.13 -3.87
C LEU A 95 7.31 -28.09 -5.07
N ASN A 96 6.09 -28.25 -5.60
CA ASN A 96 5.80 -29.18 -6.69
C ASN A 96 5.53 -28.50 -8.03
N GLN A 97 5.76 -27.19 -8.12
CA GLN A 97 5.43 -26.40 -9.28
C GLN A 97 6.57 -26.43 -10.31
N LYS A 98 6.20 -26.45 -11.59
CA LYS A 98 7.13 -26.44 -12.74
C LYS A 98 6.98 -25.14 -13.52
N ALA A 99 7.05 -24.03 -12.80
CA ALA A 99 6.99 -22.71 -13.40
C ALA A 99 8.35 -22.27 -13.94
N SER A 100 8.34 -21.51 -15.02
CA SER A 100 9.56 -20.91 -15.58
C SER A 100 9.26 -19.62 -16.34
N GLY A 101 10.31 -18.82 -16.52
CA GLY A 101 10.26 -17.56 -17.27
C GLY A 101 9.37 -16.51 -16.61
N GLY A 102 8.90 -15.57 -17.43
CA GLY A 102 8.00 -14.50 -17.04
C GLY A 102 8.71 -13.23 -16.57
N VAL A 103 7.87 -12.24 -16.24
CA VAL A 103 8.27 -10.89 -15.88
C VAL A 103 7.50 -10.46 -14.63
N LEU A 104 8.22 -9.94 -13.65
CA LEU A 104 7.65 -9.23 -12.52
C LEU A 104 7.21 -7.85 -13.00
N VAL A 105 5.95 -7.50 -12.77
CA VAL A 105 5.36 -6.22 -13.16
C VAL A 105 4.83 -5.50 -11.94
N TYR A 106 5.14 -4.22 -11.81
CA TYR A 106 4.70 -3.41 -10.68
C TYR A 106 4.77 -1.92 -11.02
N GLN A 107 4.05 -1.11 -10.25
CA GLN A 107 4.25 0.33 -10.24
C GLN A 107 5.32 0.68 -9.20
N PRO A 108 6.35 1.47 -9.54
CA PRO A 108 7.41 1.77 -8.59
C PRO A 108 6.88 2.65 -7.44
N PRO A 109 7.48 2.55 -6.24
CA PRO A 109 7.14 3.42 -5.13
C PRO A 109 7.47 4.88 -5.45
N VAL A 110 6.69 5.80 -4.91
CA VAL A 110 7.05 7.21 -4.85
C VAL A 110 8.23 7.38 -3.89
N ASP A 111 9.24 8.16 -4.28
CA ASP A 111 10.28 8.56 -3.34
C ASP A 111 9.71 9.59 -2.37
N LEU A 112 9.68 9.23 -1.08
CA LEU A 112 9.16 10.06 0.00
C LEU A 112 10.27 10.73 0.82
N THR A 113 11.53 10.60 0.38
CA THR A 113 12.68 11.20 1.07
C THR A 113 12.52 12.72 1.12
N GLY A 114 12.57 13.28 2.32
CA GLY A 114 12.41 14.73 2.54
C GLY A 114 10.99 15.26 2.34
N CYS A 115 9.99 14.39 2.18
CA CYS A 115 8.59 14.80 2.04
C CYS A 115 7.90 14.99 3.41
N THR A 116 6.87 15.83 3.45
CA THR A 116 5.97 15.98 4.60
C THR A 116 4.52 15.80 4.17
N GLY A 117 3.63 15.49 5.13
CA GLY A 117 2.23 15.23 4.84
C GLY A 117 1.27 15.98 5.76
N LEU A 118 0.09 16.30 5.22
CA LEU A 118 -1.07 16.82 5.94
C LEU A 118 -2.31 16.05 5.48
N LEU A 119 -2.89 15.30 6.40
CA LEU A 119 -4.24 14.76 6.26
C LEU A 119 -5.17 15.60 7.12
N ARG A 120 -6.08 16.31 6.45
CA ARG A 120 -7.10 17.13 7.13
C ARG A 120 -8.44 16.42 7.05
N ILE A 121 -9.05 16.23 8.21
CA ILE A 121 -10.41 15.71 8.35
C ILE A 121 -11.31 16.86 8.78
N THR A 122 -12.41 17.06 8.07
CA THR A 122 -13.41 18.08 8.38
C THR A 122 -14.75 17.39 8.63
N SER A 123 -15.26 17.56 9.83
CA SER A 123 -16.62 17.12 10.18
C SER A 123 -17.66 18.06 9.56
N LYS A 124 -18.85 17.54 9.27
CA LYS A 124 -19.97 18.34 8.76
C LYS A 124 -20.44 19.43 9.73
N ASP A 125 -20.10 19.35 11.02
CA ASP A 125 -20.35 20.41 12.01
C ASP A 125 -19.26 21.49 12.06
N GLY A 126 -18.20 21.35 11.26
CA GLY A 126 -17.10 22.30 11.14
C GLY A 126 -15.88 22.00 12.01
N ALA A 127 -15.89 20.92 12.81
CA ALA A 127 -14.69 20.49 13.53
C ALA A 127 -13.58 20.03 12.56
N VAL A 128 -12.33 20.36 12.87
CA VAL A 128 -11.15 20.04 12.04
C VAL A 128 -10.14 19.24 12.84
N LEU A 129 -9.62 18.17 12.25
CA LEU A 129 -8.50 17.40 12.77
C LEU A 129 -7.39 17.30 11.71
N ASP A 130 -6.19 17.71 12.09
CA ASP A 130 -5.00 17.61 11.25
C ASP A 130 -4.08 16.50 11.76
N LEU A 131 -3.75 15.57 10.87
CA LEU A 131 -2.74 14.53 11.07
C LEU A 131 -1.56 14.86 10.16
N THR A 132 -0.38 15.03 10.74
CA THR A 132 0.82 15.44 10.02
C THR A 132 1.98 14.50 10.32
N THR A 133 3.03 14.60 9.51
CA THR A 133 4.30 13.93 9.79
C THR A 133 4.97 14.46 11.07
N GLU A 134 4.71 15.72 11.43
CA GLU A 134 5.28 16.35 12.63
C GLU A 134 4.58 15.92 13.93
N ASN A 135 3.25 15.73 13.88
CA ASN A 135 2.47 15.35 15.06
C ASN A 135 2.30 13.83 15.22
N GLY A 136 2.92 13.03 14.35
CA GLY A 136 2.86 11.57 14.38
C GLY A 136 1.57 10.95 13.86
N GLY A 137 0.63 11.76 13.35
CA GLY A 137 -0.60 11.29 12.71
C GLY A 137 -0.36 10.68 11.32
N LEU A 138 0.78 10.99 10.70
CA LEU A 138 1.28 10.35 9.48
C LEU A 138 2.71 9.86 9.70
N LEU A 139 2.99 8.60 9.37
CA LEU A 139 4.34 8.02 9.49
C LEU A 139 4.83 7.54 8.12
N ILE A 140 5.92 8.10 7.63
CA ILE A 140 6.62 7.58 6.44
C ILE A 140 7.44 6.38 6.89
N GLN A 141 7.12 5.20 6.39
CA GLN A 141 7.76 3.93 6.79
C GLN A 141 8.83 3.46 5.80
N GLY A 142 8.81 4.00 4.58
CA GLY A 142 9.73 3.65 3.51
C GLY A 142 9.30 4.26 2.18
N PRO A 143 9.98 3.94 1.07
CA PRO A 143 9.59 4.38 -0.26
C PRO A 143 8.12 4.01 -0.54
N GLY A 144 7.32 5.01 -0.89
CA GLY A 144 5.90 4.84 -1.19
C GLY A 144 5.04 4.31 -0.04
N GLN A 145 5.55 4.21 1.20
CA GLN A 145 4.83 3.65 2.33
C GLN A 145 4.53 4.73 3.37
N LEU A 146 3.24 5.05 3.51
CA LEU A 146 2.73 6.00 4.47
C LEU A 146 1.71 5.31 5.38
N LEU A 147 1.80 5.51 6.69
CA LEU A 147 0.85 4.99 7.66
C LEU A 147 0.07 6.14 8.29
N VAL A 148 -1.25 6.13 8.15
CA VAL A 148 -2.13 7.03 8.90
C VAL A 148 -2.37 6.44 10.28
N VAL A 149 -2.17 7.26 11.31
CA VAL A 149 -2.37 6.89 12.72
C VAL A 149 -3.43 7.81 13.32
N ILE A 150 -4.54 7.21 13.75
CA ILE A 150 -5.60 7.90 14.49
C ILE A 150 -5.64 7.28 15.88
N THR A 151 -5.45 8.11 16.90
CA THR A 151 -5.51 7.67 18.30
C THR A 151 -6.94 7.26 18.69
N PRO A 152 -7.12 6.46 19.76
CA PRO A 152 -8.45 6.09 20.24
C PRO A 152 -9.36 7.31 20.51
N ALA A 153 -8.84 8.34 21.16
CA ALA A 153 -9.59 9.55 21.47
C ALA A 153 -10.01 10.32 20.20
N GLN A 154 -9.16 10.38 19.18
CA GLN A 154 -9.52 10.97 17.89
C GLN A 154 -10.57 10.12 17.16
N ALA A 155 -10.45 8.78 17.20
CA ALA A 155 -11.40 7.87 16.58
C ALA A 155 -12.81 8.01 17.20
N ASP A 156 -12.91 8.20 18.52
CA ASP A 156 -14.18 8.46 19.20
C ASP A 156 -14.84 9.75 18.69
N VAL A 157 -14.08 10.83 18.55
CA VAL A 157 -14.60 12.10 18.02
C VAL A 157 -15.07 11.93 16.57
N LEU A 158 -14.28 11.26 15.74
CA LEU A 158 -14.59 11.04 14.33
C LEU A 158 -15.81 10.15 14.12
N ALA A 159 -16.09 9.22 15.02
CA ALA A 159 -17.22 8.32 14.89
C ALA A 159 -18.58 8.97 15.18
N LEU A 160 -18.59 10.10 15.89
CA LEU A 160 -19.82 10.82 16.24
C LEU A 160 -20.31 11.73 15.11
N ALA A 161 -19.46 12.02 14.12
CA ALA A 161 -19.78 12.98 13.07
C ALA A 161 -19.39 12.48 11.68
N ARG A 162 -20.28 12.68 10.70
CA ARG A 162 -19.91 12.49 9.30
C ARG A 162 -18.79 13.45 8.96
N SER A 163 -17.71 12.92 8.40
CA SER A 163 -16.53 13.71 8.08
C SER A 163 -16.00 13.34 6.70
N ASP A 164 -15.49 14.32 5.99
CA ASP A 164 -14.70 14.13 4.78
C ASP A 164 -13.24 14.47 5.05
N TYR A 165 -12.33 13.91 4.25
CA TYR A 165 -10.91 14.15 4.40
C TYR A 165 -10.21 14.30 3.07
N TRP A 166 -9.02 14.90 3.12
CA TRP A 166 -8.04 14.86 2.05
C TRP A 166 -6.63 14.72 2.63
N LEU A 167 -5.73 14.18 1.82
CA LEU A 167 -4.30 14.05 2.12
C LEU A 167 -3.50 14.78 1.03
N ASP A 168 -2.74 15.78 1.46
CA ASP A 168 -1.73 16.45 0.64
C ASP A 168 -0.34 16.04 1.11
N LEU A 169 0.56 15.80 0.17
CA LEU A 169 1.99 15.63 0.42
C LEU A 169 2.75 16.81 -0.17
N THR A 170 3.66 17.37 0.62
CA THR A 170 4.68 18.31 0.13
C THR A 170 5.91 17.49 -0.22
N MET A 171 6.25 17.47 -1.50
CA MET A 171 7.41 16.76 -2.03
C MET A 171 8.71 17.49 -1.67
N SER A 172 9.86 16.84 -1.84
CA SER A 172 11.18 17.41 -1.52
C SER A 172 11.56 18.62 -2.37
N ASP A 173 10.95 18.79 -3.55
CA ASP A 173 11.08 19.98 -4.40
C ASP A 173 10.14 21.13 -4.00
N GLY A 174 9.35 20.96 -2.94
CA GLY A 174 8.37 21.92 -2.46
C GLY A 174 7.01 21.86 -3.18
N SER A 175 6.84 21.00 -4.18
CA SER A 175 5.54 20.82 -4.82
C SER A 175 4.52 20.17 -3.87
N VAL A 176 3.27 20.63 -3.90
CA VAL A 176 2.19 20.07 -3.09
C VAL A 176 1.24 19.27 -3.97
N MET A 177 0.99 18.03 -3.61
CA MET A 177 0.15 17.11 -4.37
C MET A 177 -0.96 16.53 -3.49
N ARG A 178 -2.21 16.65 -3.94
CA ARG A 178 -3.33 15.92 -3.33
C ARG A 178 -3.33 14.49 -3.81
N TRP A 179 -3.12 13.56 -2.88
CA TRP A 179 -3.01 12.13 -3.16
C TRP A 179 -4.31 11.40 -2.95
N LEU A 180 -4.98 11.69 -1.83
CA LEU A 180 -6.21 11.01 -1.44
C LEU A 180 -7.26 12.02 -1.02
N GLN A 181 -8.51 11.63 -1.20
CA GLN A 181 -9.66 12.25 -0.59
C GLN A 181 -10.74 11.20 -0.38
N GLY A 182 -11.67 11.44 0.53
CA GLY A 182 -12.77 10.50 0.73
C GLY A 182 -13.57 10.80 1.98
N ASP A 183 -14.39 9.84 2.35
CA ASP A 183 -15.25 9.93 3.52
C ASP A 183 -14.61 9.15 4.68
N VAL A 184 -14.79 9.64 5.90
CA VAL A 184 -14.47 8.88 7.11
C VAL A 184 -15.65 7.96 7.39
N VAL A 185 -15.39 6.66 7.45
CA VAL A 185 -16.43 5.64 7.63
C VAL A 185 -16.27 4.95 8.98
N VAL A 186 -17.37 4.83 9.73
CA VAL A 186 -17.35 4.16 11.02
C VAL A 186 -17.49 2.65 10.80
N GLY A 187 -16.42 1.92 11.12
CA GLY A 187 -16.42 0.47 11.11
C GLY A 187 -17.11 -0.09 12.35
N THR A 188 -18.09 -0.96 12.17
CA THR A 188 -18.55 -1.85 13.23
C THR A 188 -17.58 -3.02 13.27
N GLY A 189 -16.52 -2.95 14.08
CA GLY A 189 -15.43 -3.94 14.14
C GLY A 189 -15.84 -5.35 13.71
N GLY A 190 -15.53 -5.69 12.46
CA GLY A 190 -15.83 -6.98 11.86
C GLY A 190 -14.68 -7.91 12.16
N ALA A 191 -14.94 -8.94 12.95
CA ALA A 191 -13.98 -10.00 13.21
C ALA A 191 -13.64 -10.70 11.89
N HIS A 192 -12.43 -10.47 11.36
CA HIS A 192 -11.76 -11.49 10.57
C HIS A 192 -11.24 -12.55 11.55
N GLY A 193 -12.15 -13.38 12.03
CA GLY A 193 -11.83 -14.74 12.45
C GLY A 193 -11.80 -15.60 11.19
N CYS A 194 -10.64 -16.21 10.96
CA CYS A 194 -10.29 -17.28 10.00
C CYS A 194 -10.50 -17.02 8.49
#